data_AF-A0A1A3H382-F1
#
_entry.id   AF-A0A1A3H382-F1
#
_cell.length_a   1.000
_cell.length_b   1.000
_cell.length_c   1.000
_cell.angle_alpha   90.00
_cell.angle_beta   90.00
_cell.angle_gamma   90.00
#
_symmetry.space_group_name_H-M   'P 1'
#
loop_
_entity.id
_entity.type
_entity.pdbx_description
1 polymer ?
#
loop_
_entity_poly.entity_id
_entity_poly.type
_entity_poly.pdbx_seq_one_letter_code
_entity_poly.pdbx_strand_id
1 'polypeptide(L)'
;MARGQGAQLEASGRRFQARRLIHALVRGDAAMVDEPIRAQSISYAAGWFAALLAVAVCAVIAIASPAGRLGDAPIVMVRDTGALYVRIGSTWHPVLNLASARLVAKSAANPVSVDAEAIAGAPRGPLVGIPGAPAQLGRPLEAASWQVCDSGRTVLIAGAGVVGPDGARPILATAAGEHLAATYLLYGGKRAAVDLRDLAVVRALRLDGVTPRPVSRSFLDLLPELPAITAPSIPGLGRTGPGGFVVGQVLRVSRADAPEHHVVLGGGLQRVGDVAADVIRFTHGVADGDLRTVAPAAIAAIPAVHDLAVSTFPDQASPPLPSEAPVCARWRADGDRADTVVVQGKADAAAVTLAQDDGDGPNIDAVALPPGRYAYVHATGVTGGSVTGPLYLVTDSGVRYGIHDAETAKYLGVEGAPMPAPWPLLARLPAGPELSVAAAEVLRDGLSP
;
A
#
# COMPACT_ATOMS: atom_id res chain seq x y z
N MET A 1 45.03 -74.99 -24.48
CA MET A 1 44.05 -73.93 -24.15
C MET A 1 42.79 -74.00 -25.02
N ALA A 2 42.09 -75.15 -25.06
CA ALA A 2 40.92 -75.35 -25.96
C ALA A 2 39.68 -75.99 -25.31
N ARG A 3 39.66 -76.20 -23.98
CA ARG A 3 38.50 -76.81 -23.28
C ARG A 3 37.41 -75.80 -22.84
N GLY A 4 37.69 -74.49 -22.86
CA GLY A 4 36.72 -73.47 -22.45
C GLY A 4 35.73 -73.04 -23.53
N GLN A 5 36.16 -73.03 -24.80
CA GLN A 5 35.33 -72.53 -25.91
C GLN A 5 34.20 -73.50 -26.27
N GLY A 6 34.45 -74.82 -26.25
CA GLY A 6 33.41 -75.83 -26.52
C GLY A 6 32.28 -75.82 -25.48
N ALA A 7 32.62 -75.68 -24.20
CA ALA A 7 31.63 -75.61 -23.12
C ALA A 7 30.80 -74.32 -23.17
N GLN A 8 31.41 -73.18 -23.54
CA GLN A 8 30.68 -71.94 -23.77
C GLN A 8 29.74 -72.03 -24.96
N LEU A 9 30.17 -72.68 -26.05
CA LEU A 9 29.35 -72.90 -27.26
C LEU A 9 28.17 -73.83 -26.97
N GLU A 10 28.38 -74.92 -26.23
CA GLU A 10 27.27 -75.79 -25.78
C GLU A 10 26.29 -75.06 -24.87
N ALA A 11 26.79 -74.28 -23.90
CA ALA A 11 25.93 -73.52 -23.00
C ALA A 11 25.14 -72.44 -23.73
N SER A 12 25.73 -71.75 -24.72
CA SER A 12 25.01 -70.79 -25.55
C SER A 12 23.99 -71.47 -26.46
N GLY A 13 24.32 -72.64 -27.02
CA GLY A 13 23.41 -73.43 -27.85
C GLY A 13 22.19 -73.93 -27.07
N ARG A 14 22.39 -74.45 -25.85
CA ARG A 14 21.28 -74.87 -24.96
C ARG A 14 20.40 -73.70 -24.55
N ARG A 15 20.98 -72.54 -24.21
CA ARG A 15 20.19 -71.33 -23.88
C ARG A 15 19.40 -70.83 -25.08
N PHE A 16 19.97 -70.88 -26.28
CA PHE A 16 19.29 -70.48 -27.51
C PHE A 16 18.10 -71.41 -27.82
N GLN A 17 18.30 -72.73 -27.74
CA GLN A 17 17.24 -73.74 -27.89
C GLN A 17 16.10 -73.55 -26.88
N ALA A 18 16.44 -73.34 -25.59
CA ALA A 18 15.46 -73.11 -24.54
C ALA A 18 14.63 -71.83 -24.78
N ARG A 19 15.27 -70.73 -25.19
CA ARG A 19 14.56 -69.48 -25.51
C ARG A 19 13.64 -69.62 -26.72
N ARG A 20 14.07 -70.37 -27.75
CA ARG A 20 13.27 -70.64 -28.95
C ARG A 20 12.02 -71.47 -28.63
N LEU A 21 12.13 -72.46 -27.75
CA LEU A 21 10.98 -73.24 -27.26
C LEU A 21 10.00 -72.40 -26.45
N ILE A 22 10.49 -71.53 -25.56
CA ILE A 22 9.64 -70.63 -24.76
C ILE A 22 8.90 -69.62 -25.66
N HIS A 23 9.58 -69.04 -26.67
CA HIS A 23 8.94 -68.15 -27.63
C HIS A 23 7.85 -68.85 -28.46
N ALA A 24 8.14 -70.07 -28.94
CA ALA A 24 7.17 -70.88 -29.69
C ALA A 24 5.93 -71.24 -28.84
N LEU A 25 6.10 -71.52 -27.55
CA LEU A 25 4.98 -71.89 -26.67
C LEU A 25 4.07 -70.70 -26.31
N VAL A 26 4.66 -69.52 -26.11
CA VAL A 26 3.92 -68.33 -25.65
C VAL A 26 3.30 -67.54 -26.82
N ARG A 27 3.94 -67.55 -28.01
CA ARG A 27 3.49 -66.75 -29.17
C ARG A 27 3.10 -67.55 -30.41
N GLY A 28 3.31 -68.87 -30.43
CA GLY A 28 3.01 -69.72 -31.58
C GLY A 28 3.96 -69.57 -32.77
N ASP A 29 5.04 -68.78 -32.63
CA ASP A 29 6.04 -68.54 -33.68
C ASP A 29 7.47 -68.65 -33.12
N ALA A 30 8.36 -69.27 -33.89
CA ALA A 30 9.76 -69.52 -33.54
C ALA A 30 10.73 -68.50 -34.16
N ALA A 31 10.23 -67.54 -34.95
CA ALA A 31 11.03 -66.45 -35.52
C ALA A 31 11.38 -65.41 -34.42
N MET A 32 12.62 -65.44 -33.93
CA MET A 32 13.16 -64.42 -33.02
C MET A 32 13.53 -63.15 -33.79
N VAL A 33 12.54 -62.43 -34.31
CA VAL A 33 12.78 -61.15 -35.01
C VAL A 33 12.90 -59.99 -34.01
N ASP A 34 12.12 -60.03 -32.92
CA ASP A 34 12.22 -59.10 -31.79
C ASP A 34 12.32 -59.88 -30.47
N GLU A 35 13.27 -59.52 -29.61
CA GLU A 35 13.52 -60.17 -28.31
C GLU A 35 13.04 -59.27 -27.13
N PRO A 36 11.72 -59.10 -26.93
CA PRO A 36 11.17 -58.14 -25.97
C PRO A 36 11.50 -58.51 -24.52
N ILE A 37 11.70 -59.80 -24.21
CA ILE A 37 12.02 -60.27 -22.84
C ILE A 37 13.42 -59.80 -22.41
N ARG A 38 14.37 -59.68 -23.36
CA ARG A 38 15.71 -59.16 -23.06
C ARG A 38 15.68 -57.64 -22.89
N ALA A 39 14.93 -56.93 -23.72
CA ALA A 39 14.73 -55.49 -23.54
C ALA A 39 14.04 -55.18 -22.19
N GLN A 40 13.02 -55.95 -21.83
CA GLN A 40 12.29 -55.80 -20.57
C GLN A 40 13.15 -56.11 -19.33
N SER A 41 13.98 -57.16 -19.38
CA SER A 41 14.88 -57.49 -18.26
C SER A 41 16.03 -56.49 -18.09
N ILE A 42 16.58 -55.94 -19.18
CA ILE A 42 17.57 -54.85 -19.12
C ILE A 42 16.93 -53.58 -18.53
N SER A 43 15.70 -53.25 -18.93
CA SER A 43 14.96 -52.12 -18.37
C SER A 43 14.70 -52.28 -16.86
N TYR A 44 14.32 -53.48 -16.39
CA TYR A 44 14.16 -53.75 -14.96
C TYR A 44 15.48 -53.65 -14.19
N ALA A 45 16.57 -54.20 -14.73
CA ALA A 45 17.88 -54.11 -14.11
C ALA A 45 18.39 -52.67 -14.03
N ALA A 46 18.24 -51.90 -15.11
CA ALA A 46 18.60 -50.48 -15.14
C ALA A 46 17.75 -49.66 -14.16
N GLY A 47 16.44 -49.91 -14.10
CA GLY A 47 15.54 -49.27 -13.13
C GLY A 47 15.91 -49.58 -11.69
N TRP A 48 16.26 -50.84 -11.38
CA TRP A 48 16.69 -51.25 -10.05
C TRP A 48 18.01 -50.58 -9.62
N PHE A 49 19.00 -50.54 -10.52
CA PHE A 49 20.26 -49.84 -10.26
C PHE A 49 20.06 -48.33 -10.07
N ALA A 50 19.21 -47.71 -10.88
CA ALA A 50 18.86 -46.29 -10.73
C ALA A 50 18.17 -46.03 -9.39
N ALA A 51 17.25 -46.89 -8.96
CA ALA A 51 16.59 -46.80 -7.67
C ALA A 51 17.59 -46.96 -6.50
N LEU A 52 18.50 -47.92 -6.59
CA LEU A 52 19.56 -48.10 -5.60
C LEU A 52 20.48 -46.88 -5.50
N LEU A 53 20.85 -46.31 -6.65
CA LEU A 53 21.65 -45.09 -6.70
C LEU A 53 20.90 -43.92 -6.06
N ALA A 54 19.61 -43.76 -6.35
CA ALA A 54 18.78 -42.72 -5.74
C ALA A 54 18.70 -42.89 -4.21
N VAL A 55 18.50 -44.13 -3.71
CA VAL A 55 18.51 -44.42 -2.26
C VAL A 55 19.87 -44.11 -1.64
N ALA A 56 20.97 -44.49 -2.31
CA ALA A 56 22.31 -44.19 -1.83
C ALA A 56 22.58 -42.67 -1.75
N VAL A 57 22.15 -41.92 -2.77
CA VAL A 57 22.23 -40.45 -2.76
C VAL A 57 21.41 -39.86 -1.62
N CYS A 58 20.17 -40.31 -1.42
CA CYS A 58 19.34 -39.87 -0.29
C CYS A 58 19.98 -40.20 1.07
N ALA A 59 20.58 -41.38 1.22
CA ALA A 59 21.27 -41.78 2.45
C ALA A 59 22.49 -40.90 2.74
N VAL A 60 23.29 -40.58 1.70
CA VAL A 60 24.43 -39.66 1.83
C VAL A 60 23.97 -38.26 2.24
N ILE A 61 22.89 -37.73 1.63
CA ILE A 61 22.33 -36.42 1.98
C ILE A 61 21.81 -36.40 3.42
N ALA A 62 21.16 -37.48 3.87
CA ALA A 62 20.64 -37.61 5.23
C ALA A 62 21.77 -37.64 6.28
N ILE A 63 22.88 -38.34 6.01
CA ILE A 63 24.04 -38.39 6.91
C ILE A 63 24.82 -37.07 6.90
N ALA A 64 24.92 -36.41 5.73
CA ALA A 64 25.62 -35.13 5.58
C ALA A 64 24.86 -33.94 6.17
N SER A 65 23.57 -34.10 6.47
CA SER A 65 22.73 -33.08 7.12
C SER A 65 22.35 -33.50 8.55
N PRO A 66 23.33 -33.72 9.46
CA PRO A 66 23.02 -34.07 10.83
C PRO A 66 22.14 -32.97 11.44
N ALA A 67 21.10 -33.40 12.15
CA ALA A 67 20.22 -32.50 12.88
C ALA A 67 21.00 -31.46 13.69
N GLY A 68 20.66 -30.19 13.51
CA GLY A 68 21.40 -29.08 14.08
C GLY A 68 21.49 -29.21 15.60
N ARG A 69 22.71 -29.32 16.12
CA ARG A 69 22.96 -29.06 17.55
C ARG A 69 22.69 -27.58 17.79
N LEU A 70 22.16 -27.22 18.96
CA LEU A 70 21.80 -25.84 19.32
C LEU A 70 22.92 -24.83 19.04
N GLY A 71 24.18 -25.23 19.26
CA GLY A 71 25.35 -24.42 18.97
C GLY A 71 25.29 -23.03 19.61
N ASP A 72 25.79 -22.03 18.89
CA ASP A 72 25.72 -20.63 19.26
C ASP A 72 24.61 -19.85 18.56
N ALA A 73 23.64 -20.56 17.96
CA ALA A 73 22.52 -19.93 17.31
C ALA A 73 21.72 -19.10 18.34
N PRO A 74 21.40 -17.82 18.06
CA PRO A 74 20.59 -17.03 18.98
C PRO A 74 19.10 -17.43 18.92
N ILE A 75 18.67 -17.99 17.79
CA ILE A 75 17.29 -18.36 17.50
C ILE A 75 17.28 -19.74 16.84
N VAL A 76 16.38 -20.61 17.29
CA VAL A 76 16.19 -21.95 16.74
C VAL A 76 14.72 -22.27 16.52
N MET A 77 14.46 -23.14 15.56
CA MET A 77 13.12 -23.63 15.23
C MET A 77 13.13 -25.15 15.29
N VAL A 78 12.18 -25.73 16.03
CA VAL A 78 12.00 -27.19 16.06
C VAL A 78 11.41 -27.63 14.73
N ARG A 79 12.09 -28.55 14.03
CA ARG A 79 11.75 -28.97 12.67
C ARG A 79 10.33 -29.50 12.52
N ASP A 80 9.90 -30.34 13.47
CA ASP A 80 8.64 -31.08 13.35
C ASP A 80 7.41 -30.23 13.70
N THR A 81 7.58 -29.23 14.57
CA THR A 81 6.46 -28.42 15.11
C THR A 81 6.49 -26.96 14.65
N GLY A 82 7.62 -26.48 14.11
CA GLY A 82 7.85 -25.07 13.83
C GLY A 82 8.00 -24.20 15.08
N ALA A 83 8.04 -24.80 16.28
CA ALA A 83 8.13 -24.04 17.53
C ALA A 83 9.45 -23.26 17.60
N LEU A 84 9.34 -21.95 17.87
CA LEU A 84 10.48 -21.04 17.96
C LEU A 84 10.99 -20.95 19.39
N TYR A 85 12.32 -20.91 19.52
CA TYR A 85 13.00 -20.65 20.78
C TYR A 85 14.11 -19.60 20.58
N VAL A 86 14.29 -18.75 21.58
CA VAL A 86 15.36 -17.74 21.62
C VAL A 86 16.25 -17.95 22.85
N ARG A 87 17.55 -17.74 22.69
CA ARG A 87 18.54 -17.90 23.75
C ARG A 87 18.70 -16.60 24.55
N ILE A 88 18.46 -16.65 25.86
CA ILE A 88 18.74 -15.56 26.81
C ILE A 88 19.75 -16.09 27.83
N GLY A 89 20.99 -15.59 27.78
CA GLY A 89 22.09 -16.17 28.55
C GLY A 89 22.32 -17.63 28.15
N SER A 90 22.18 -18.56 29.10
CA SER A 90 22.31 -20.02 28.87
C SER A 90 20.96 -20.75 28.74
N THR A 91 19.84 -20.02 28.76
CA THR A 91 18.49 -20.59 28.85
C THR A 91 17.73 -20.36 27.55
N TRP A 92 16.96 -21.37 27.12
CA TRP A 92 16.11 -21.31 25.94
C TRP A 92 14.67 -21.00 26.32
N HIS A 93 14.14 -19.93 25.76
CA HIS A 93 12.77 -19.47 26.02
C HIS A 93 11.92 -19.74 24.77
N PRO A 94 10.74 -20.38 24.91
CA PRO A 94 9.78 -20.42 23.81
C PRO A 94 9.36 -18.98 23.48
N VAL A 95 9.15 -18.69 22.20
CA VAL A 95 8.83 -17.33 21.73
C VAL A 95 7.64 -17.33 20.77
N LEU A 96 6.77 -16.33 20.92
CA LEU A 96 5.47 -16.26 20.23
C LEU A 96 5.55 -16.09 18.70
N ASN A 97 6.60 -15.44 18.20
CA ASN A 97 6.76 -15.14 16.78
C ASN A 97 8.22 -14.81 16.44
N LEU A 98 8.56 -14.83 15.16
CA LEU A 98 9.92 -14.54 14.68
C LEU A 98 10.34 -13.09 14.97
N ALA A 99 9.43 -12.13 14.85
CA ALA A 99 9.71 -10.73 15.15
C ALA A 99 10.20 -10.56 16.60
N SER A 100 9.48 -11.17 17.56
CA SER A 100 9.87 -11.18 18.97
C SER A 100 11.20 -11.90 19.19
N ALA A 101 11.44 -13.03 18.52
CA ALA A 101 12.69 -13.77 18.63
C ALA A 101 13.89 -12.92 18.20
N ARG A 102 13.76 -12.20 17.08
CA ARG A 102 14.77 -11.28 16.56
C ARG A 102 15.01 -10.07 17.45
N LEU A 103 13.95 -9.53 18.06
CA LEU A 103 14.04 -8.44 19.03
C LEU A 103 14.78 -8.85 20.30
N VAL A 104 14.43 -10.00 20.89
CA VAL A 104 15.12 -10.54 22.07
C VAL A 104 16.57 -10.90 21.76
N ALA A 105 16.82 -11.51 20.60
CA ALA A 105 18.17 -11.82 20.13
C ALA A 105 18.98 -10.59 19.73
N LYS A 106 18.34 -9.42 19.59
CA LYS A 106 18.92 -8.17 19.07
C LYS A 106 19.66 -8.41 17.75
N SER A 107 19.05 -9.20 16.87
CA SER A 107 19.64 -9.66 15.62
C SER A 107 18.58 -10.10 14.62
N ALA A 108 18.77 -9.73 13.35
CA ALA A 108 17.92 -10.15 12.23
C ALA A 108 18.15 -11.60 11.78
N ALA A 109 18.78 -12.44 12.62
CA ALA A 109 19.11 -13.81 12.30
C ALA A 109 17.86 -14.63 11.93
N ASN A 110 18.05 -15.55 10.98
CA ASN A 110 17.05 -16.57 10.69
C ASN A 110 17.19 -17.75 11.66
N PRO A 111 16.08 -18.38 12.08
CA PRO A 111 16.14 -19.53 12.99
C PRO A 111 16.90 -20.70 12.37
N VAL A 112 17.73 -21.36 13.18
CA VAL A 112 18.36 -22.63 12.78
C VAL A 112 17.42 -23.79 13.09
N SER A 113 17.18 -24.67 12.12
CA SER A 113 16.34 -25.86 12.32
C SER A 113 17.05 -26.91 13.18
N VAL A 114 16.41 -27.34 14.26
CA VAL A 114 16.91 -28.35 15.21
C VAL A 114 15.86 -29.42 15.48
N ASP A 115 16.30 -30.59 15.95
CA ASP A 115 15.40 -31.66 16.39
C ASP A 115 14.82 -31.35 17.79
N ALA A 116 13.67 -31.93 18.11
CA ALA A 116 12.98 -31.70 19.37
C ALA A 116 13.84 -32.13 20.59
N GLU A 117 14.63 -33.19 20.45
CA GLU A 117 15.52 -33.74 21.48
C GLU A 117 16.60 -32.74 21.89
N ALA A 118 17.07 -31.91 20.95
CA ALA A 118 18.10 -30.91 21.22
C ALA A 118 17.61 -29.86 22.22
N ILE A 119 16.37 -29.39 22.05
CA ILE A 119 15.71 -28.48 23.01
C ILE A 119 15.29 -29.22 24.28
N ALA A 120 14.97 -30.51 24.17
CA ALA A 120 14.53 -31.30 25.31
C ALA A 120 15.58 -31.37 26.43
N GLY A 121 16.85 -31.50 26.05
CA GLY A 121 17.99 -31.57 26.98
C GLY A 121 18.58 -30.22 27.43
N ALA A 122 18.05 -29.09 26.96
CA ALA A 122 18.59 -27.76 27.27
C ALA A 122 17.83 -27.07 28.43
N PRO A 123 18.46 -26.15 29.19
CA PRO A 123 17.76 -25.35 30.19
C PRO A 123 16.66 -24.52 29.54
N ARG A 124 15.43 -24.57 30.10
CA ARG A 124 14.28 -23.83 29.57
C ARG A 124 13.77 -22.78 30.54
N GLY A 125 13.29 -21.68 29.99
CA GLY A 125 12.66 -20.60 30.73
C GLY A 125 11.20 -20.37 30.32
N PRO A 126 10.52 -19.38 30.94
CA PRO A 126 9.16 -18.99 30.59
C PRO A 126 9.01 -18.48 29.15
N LEU A 127 7.78 -18.41 28.67
CA LEU A 127 7.45 -17.86 27.35
C LEU A 127 7.80 -16.38 27.26
N VAL A 128 8.30 -15.96 26.10
CA VAL A 128 8.58 -14.54 25.80
C VAL A 128 7.94 -14.10 24.49
N GLY A 129 7.90 -12.79 24.29
CA GLY A 129 7.47 -12.17 23.05
C GLY A 129 6.19 -11.35 23.16
N ILE A 130 5.88 -10.71 22.03
CA ILE A 130 4.80 -9.75 21.87
C ILE A 130 3.59 -10.48 21.25
N PRO A 131 2.48 -10.67 21.99
CA PRO A 131 1.26 -11.23 21.44
C PRO A 131 0.72 -10.34 20.33
N GLY A 132 0.36 -10.94 19.19
CA GLY A 132 -0.16 -10.21 18.03
C GLY A 132 0.89 -9.54 17.15
N ALA A 133 2.18 -9.59 17.49
CA ALA A 133 3.25 -9.17 16.57
C ALA A 133 3.30 -10.07 15.32
N PRO A 134 3.79 -9.55 14.18
CA PRO A 134 3.78 -10.30 12.92
C PRO A 134 4.61 -11.58 13.04
N ALA A 135 4.01 -12.70 12.61
CA ALA A 135 4.63 -14.03 12.68
C ALA A 135 5.91 -14.13 11.85
N GLN A 136 5.92 -13.48 10.69
CA GLN A 136 7.05 -13.39 9.78
C GLN A 136 7.05 -12.02 9.10
N LEU A 137 8.24 -11.51 8.84
CA LEU A 137 8.41 -10.33 7.99
C LEU A 137 8.68 -10.82 6.58
N GLY A 138 7.85 -10.36 5.64
CA GLY A 138 8.01 -10.65 4.21
C GLY A 138 9.21 -9.93 3.60
N ARG A 139 9.08 -9.45 2.36
CA ARG A 139 10.07 -8.57 1.73
C ARG A 139 9.61 -7.10 1.78
N PRO A 140 10.52 -6.12 1.74
CA PRO A 140 10.12 -4.73 1.64
C PRO A 140 9.36 -4.46 0.33
N LEU A 141 8.45 -3.50 0.39
CA LEU A 141 7.85 -2.88 -0.79
C LEU A 141 8.80 -1.80 -1.33
N GLU A 142 9.19 -1.91 -2.60
CA GLU A 142 10.22 -1.06 -3.23
C GLU A 142 9.82 0.42 -3.39
N ALA A 143 8.53 0.69 -3.64
CA ALA A 143 8.02 2.05 -3.78
C ALA A 143 6.56 2.10 -3.31
N ALA A 144 6.30 2.85 -2.25
CA ALA A 144 4.95 3.08 -1.76
C ALA A 144 4.39 4.37 -2.37
N SER A 145 3.56 4.24 -3.41
CA SER A 145 2.47 5.21 -3.55
C SER A 145 1.29 4.73 -2.72
N TRP A 146 0.66 5.69 -2.04
CA TRP A 146 -0.51 5.43 -1.21
C TRP A 146 -1.74 5.87 -1.97
N GLN A 147 -2.77 5.04 -2.02
CA GLN A 147 -4.00 5.37 -2.72
C GLN A 147 -5.20 4.86 -1.94
N VAL A 148 -6.23 5.70 -1.81
CA VAL A 148 -7.51 5.32 -1.23
C VAL A 148 -8.55 5.41 -2.33
N CYS A 149 -9.22 4.31 -2.63
CA CYS A 149 -10.32 4.24 -3.56
C CYS A 149 -11.64 4.09 -2.82
N ASP A 150 -12.65 4.82 -3.29
CA ASP A 150 -13.98 4.85 -2.72
C ASP A 150 -15.04 4.60 -3.80
N SER A 151 -15.85 3.57 -3.56
CA SER A 151 -17.00 3.23 -4.39
C SER A 151 -18.16 2.66 -3.56
N GLY A 152 -18.41 3.23 -2.37
CA GLY A 152 -19.27 2.62 -1.35
C GLY A 152 -18.61 1.46 -0.58
N ARG A 153 -17.29 1.41 -0.70
CA ARG A 153 -16.38 0.54 0.04
C ARG A 153 -14.99 1.15 -0.09
N THR A 154 -14.30 1.30 1.02
CA THR A 154 -13.01 1.97 1.12
C THR A 154 -11.88 0.97 0.98
N VAL A 155 -11.11 1.08 -0.11
CA VAL A 155 -9.95 0.23 -0.37
C VAL A 155 -8.68 1.06 -0.30
N LEU A 156 -7.79 0.70 0.63
CA LEU A 156 -6.44 1.22 0.70
C LEU A 156 -5.52 0.39 -0.20
N ILE A 157 -4.73 1.05 -1.03
CA ILE A 157 -3.74 0.44 -1.92
C ILE A 157 -2.36 1.00 -1.57
N ALA A 158 -1.39 0.10 -1.37
CA ALA A 158 0.01 0.44 -1.16
C ALA A 158 0.87 -0.20 -2.25
N GLY A 159 1.62 0.61 -3.00
CA GLY A 159 2.44 0.15 -4.12
C GLY A 159 1.88 0.61 -5.46
N ALA A 160 1.99 -0.23 -6.50
CA ALA A 160 1.48 0.10 -7.84
C ALA A 160 -0.06 0.20 -7.83
N GLY A 161 -0.56 1.44 -7.83
CA GLY A 161 -1.99 1.76 -7.83
C GLY A 161 -2.55 2.08 -9.22
N VAL A 162 -3.86 2.26 -9.27
CA VAL A 162 -4.69 2.48 -10.47
C VAL A 162 -4.20 3.70 -11.26
N VAL A 163 -4.05 3.53 -12.57
CA VAL A 163 -3.76 4.62 -13.52
C VAL A 163 -5.08 5.03 -14.17
N GLY A 164 -5.67 6.12 -13.69
CA GLY A 164 -6.74 6.84 -14.39
C GLY A 164 -6.17 8.08 -15.08
N PRO A 165 -6.89 8.68 -16.05
CA PRO A 165 -6.50 9.96 -16.61
C PRO A 165 -6.37 11.01 -15.50
N ASP A 166 -5.23 11.69 -15.44
CA ASP A 166 -4.99 12.80 -14.52
C ASP A 166 -5.89 13.99 -14.92
N GLY A 167 -6.44 14.69 -13.93
CA GLY A 167 -7.24 15.91 -14.16
C GLY A 167 -8.74 15.68 -14.04
N ALA A 168 -9.19 15.13 -12.89
CA ALA A 168 -10.60 15.03 -12.59
C ALA A 168 -11.25 16.43 -12.62
N ARG A 169 -12.40 16.52 -13.32
CA ARG A 169 -13.42 17.53 -13.02
C ARG A 169 -13.63 17.58 -11.49
N PRO A 170 -14.00 18.74 -10.93
CA PRO A 170 -14.18 18.84 -9.48
C PRO A 170 -15.22 17.82 -8.99
N ILE A 171 -15.14 17.44 -7.73
CA ILE A 171 -16.12 16.53 -7.11
C ILE A 171 -16.77 17.28 -5.95
N LEU A 172 -18.10 17.25 -5.89
CA LEU A 172 -18.83 17.70 -4.71
C LEU A 172 -19.05 16.49 -3.80
N ALA A 173 -18.55 16.55 -2.57
CA ALA A 173 -18.50 15.41 -1.67
C ALA A 173 -18.92 15.75 -0.24
N THR A 174 -19.41 14.74 0.47
CA THR A 174 -19.71 14.77 1.92
C THR A 174 -19.07 13.56 2.58
N ALA A 175 -18.77 13.64 3.86
CA ALA A 175 -18.28 12.48 4.63
C ALA A 175 -19.42 11.47 4.82
N ALA A 176 -19.21 10.24 4.38
CA ALA A 176 -20.14 9.13 4.59
C ALA A 176 -20.26 8.80 6.08
N GLY A 177 -21.47 8.43 6.52
CA GLY A 177 -21.75 8.09 7.92
C GLY A 177 -21.89 9.28 8.89
N GLU A 178 -21.74 10.53 8.43
CA GLU A 178 -21.91 11.73 9.27
C GLU A 178 -23.31 12.36 9.10
N HIS A 179 -24.10 12.47 10.18
CA HIS A 179 -25.46 13.02 10.14
C HIS A 179 -25.53 14.53 9.80
N LEU A 180 -24.43 15.27 9.94
CA LEU A 180 -24.30 16.69 9.60
C LEU A 180 -22.98 16.93 8.87
N ALA A 181 -22.71 16.10 7.86
CA ALA A 181 -21.49 16.19 7.06
C ALA A 181 -21.35 17.58 6.43
N ALA A 182 -20.18 18.21 6.61
CA ALA A 182 -19.78 19.35 5.81
C ALA A 182 -19.69 18.94 4.33
N THR A 183 -20.06 19.85 3.44
CA THR A 183 -19.89 19.64 2.00
C THR A 183 -18.54 20.21 1.57
N TYR A 184 -17.82 19.44 0.77
CA TYR A 184 -16.51 19.81 0.24
C TYR A 184 -16.52 19.82 -1.29
N LEU A 185 -15.88 20.82 -1.88
CA LEU A 185 -15.43 20.78 -3.26
C LEU A 185 -14.02 20.20 -3.31
N LEU A 186 -13.84 19.12 -4.06
CA LEU A 186 -12.54 18.49 -4.30
C LEU A 186 -12.02 18.93 -5.67
N TYR A 187 -10.86 19.58 -5.69
CA TYR A 187 -10.25 20.10 -6.91
C TYR A 187 -8.74 20.22 -6.75
N GLY A 188 -7.99 19.98 -7.83
CA GLY A 188 -6.52 20.08 -7.81
C GLY A 188 -5.86 19.24 -6.71
N GLY A 189 -6.47 18.10 -6.35
CA GLY A 189 -5.93 17.24 -5.28
C GLY A 189 -6.24 17.68 -3.85
N LYS A 190 -7.02 18.74 -3.68
CA LYS A 190 -7.30 19.38 -2.39
C LYS A 190 -8.79 19.40 -2.12
N ARG A 191 -9.18 19.68 -0.87
CA ARG A 191 -10.58 19.88 -0.47
C ARG A 191 -10.78 21.29 0.08
N ALA A 192 -11.90 21.92 -0.26
CA ALA A 192 -12.34 23.17 0.38
C ALA A 192 -13.80 23.04 0.78
N ALA A 193 -14.15 23.47 1.99
CA ALA A 193 -15.54 23.47 2.44
C ALA A 193 -16.37 24.46 1.60
N VAL A 194 -17.61 24.08 1.30
CA VAL A 194 -18.60 24.90 0.59
C VAL A 194 -19.94 24.84 1.34
N ASP A 195 -20.60 25.99 1.49
CA ASP A 195 -21.96 26.06 2.02
C ASP A 195 -22.96 26.12 0.86
N LEU A 196 -23.77 25.07 0.70
CA LEU A 196 -24.78 25.00 -0.36
C LEU A 196 -25.96 25.98 -0.16
N ARG A 197 -26.00 26.70 0.97
CA ARG A 197 -26.95 27.79 1.22
C ARG A 197 -26.44 29.14 0.70
N ASP A 198 -25.14 29.26 0.43
CA ASP A 198 -24.56 30.44 -0.21
C ASP A 198 -24.77 30.35 -1.73
N LEU A 199 -25.86 30.96 -2.19
CA LEU A 199 -26.24 30.93 -3.61
C LEU A 199 -25.20 31.59 -4.53
N ALA A 200 -24.40 32.54 -4.03
CA ALA A 200 -23.35 33.15 -4.83
C ALA A 200 -22.22 32.16 -5.11
N VAL A 201 -21.81 31.41 -4.08
CA VAL A 201 -20.83 30.32 -4.21
C VAL A 201 -21.37 29.18 -5.08
N VAL A 202 -22.61 28.74 -4.85
CA VAL A 202 -23.25 27.67 -5.65
C VAL A 202 -23.27 28.02 -7.14
N ARG A 203 -23.69 29.23 -7.51
CA ARG A 203 -23.75 29.67 -8.90
C ARG A 203 -22.37 29.87 -9.51
N ALA A 204 -21.45 30.50 -8.78
CA ALA A 204 -20.08 30.72 -9.25
C ALA A 204 -19.34 29.40 -9.52
N LEU A 205 -19.56 28.39 -8.68
CA LEU A 205 -18.96 27.05 -8.83
C LEU A 205 -19.78 26.11 -9.72
N ARG A 206 -20.94 26.54 -10.24
CA ARG A 206 -21.86 25.72 -11.05
C ARG A 206 -22.31 24.45 -10.33
N LEU A 207 -22.72 24.59 -9.07
CA LEU A 207 -23.19 23.50 -8.21
C LEU A 207 -24.72 23.35 -8.22
N ASP A 208 -25.44 24.15 -9.01
CA ASP A 208 -26.90 24.08 -9.13
C ASP A 208 -27.36 22.68 -9.58
N GLY A 209 -28.20 22.05 -8.76
CA GLY A 209 -28.72 20.70 -9.04
C GLY A 209 -27.71 19.56 -8.89
N VAL A 210 -26.51 19.82 -8.35
CA VAL A 210 -25.50 18.80 -8.09
C VAL A 210 -25.70 18.20 -6.70
N THR A 211 -25.93 16.89 -6.64
CA THR A 211 -26.00 16.16 -5.37
C THR A 211 -24.59 15.82 -4.87
N PRO A 212 -24.20 16.21 -3.65
CA PRO A 212 -22.93 15.81 -3.06
C PRO A 212 -22.83 14.29 -2.93
N ARG A 213 -21.67 13.75 -3.28
CA ARG A 213 -21.40 12.32 -3.14
C ARG A 213 -20.93 11.98 -1.72
N PRO A 214 -21.51 10.99 -1.04
CA PRO A 214 -20.92 10.41 0.17
C PRO A 214 -19.61 9.71 -0.18
N VAL A 215 -18.54 10.06 0.53
CA VAL A 215 -17.22 9.42 0.43
C VAL A 215 -16.69 9.17 1.84
N SER A 216 -15.89 8.12 1.99
CA SER A 216 -15.28 7.78 3.27
C SER A 216 -14.43 8.91 3.83
N ARG A 217 -14.34 8.92 5.16
CA ARG A 217 -13.48 9.86 5.87
C ARG A 217 -12.01 9.66 5.51
N SER A 218 -11.59 8.40 5.32
CA SER A 218 -10.25 8.03 4.90
C SER A 218 -9.87 8.61 3.54
N PHE A 219 -10.81 8.65 2.59
CA PHE A 219 -10.61 9.32 1.30
C PHE A 219 -10.46 10.84 1.51
N LEU A 220 -11.39 11.48 2.21
CA LEU A 220 -11.35 12.94 2.40
C LEU A 220 -10.10 13.42 3.15
N ASP A 221 -9.67 12.68 4.17
CA ASP A 221 -8.53 13.08 5.01
C ASP A 221 -7.18 12.88 4.29
N LEU A 222 -7.15 12.30 3.09
CA LEU A 222 -5.96 12.27 2.22
C LEU A 222 -5.78 13.55 1.40
N LEU A 223 -6.83 14.37 1.26
CA LEU A 223 -6.76 15.64 0.53
C LEU A 223 -6.42 16.78 1.50
N PRO A 224 -5.36 17.56 1.22
CA PRO A 224 -5.07 18.77 1.99
C PRO A 224 -6.27 19.73 1.98
N GLU A 225 -6.58 20.26 3.16
CA GLU A 225 -7.68 21.19 3.35
C GLU A 225 -7.26 22.62 3.05
N LEU A 226 -8.03 23.27 2.18
CA LEU A 226 -7.94 24.69 1.85
C LEU A 226 -8.98 25.48 2.64
N PRO A 227 -8.80 26.82 2.77
CA PRO A 227 -9.83 27.69 3.30
C PRO A 227 -11.17 27.49 2.58
N ALA A 228 -12.26 27.60 3.33
CA ALA A 228 -13.61 27.47 2.79
C ALA A 228 -13.85 28.48 1.66
N ILE A 229 -14.49 28.03 0.57
CA ILE A 229 -14.89 28.91 -0.52
C ILE A 229 -16.15 29.64 -0.08
N THR A 230 -16.00 30.92 0.22
CA THR A 230 -17.06 31.79 0.74
C THR A 230 -16.99 33.14 0.07
N ALA A 231 -18.09 33.89 0.07
CA ALA A 231 -18.07 35.27 -0.40
C ALA A 231 -17.10 36.12 0.46
N PRO A 232 -16.06 36.73 -0.14
CA PRO A 232 -15.09 37.51 0.62
C PRO A 232 -15.71 38.82 1.12
N SER A 233 -15.41 39.22 2.35
CA SER A 233 -15.79 40.55 2.85
C SER A 233 -14.91 41.63 2.21
N ILE A 234 -15.52 42.64 1.59
CA ILE A 234 -14.80 43.75 0.95
C ILE A 234 -15.00 45.04 1.76
N PRO A 235 -13.97 45.52 2.49
CA PRO A 235 -14.07 46.77 3.24
C PRO A 235 -14.31 47.98 2.33
N GLY A 236 -15.25 48.86 2.71
CA GLY A 236 -15.54 50.06 1.93
C GLY A 236 -16.32 49.80 0.64
N LEU A 237 -16.97 48.63 0.51
CA LEU A 237 -17.84 48.27 -0.62
C LEU A 237 -18.76 49.42 -1.04
N GLY A 238 -18.82 49.69 -2.34
CA GLY A 238 -19.66 50.74 -2.92
C GLY A 238 -19.08 52.17 -2.84
N ARG A 239 -17.98 52.40 -2.12
CA ARG A 239 -17.28 53.69 -2.11
C ARG A 239 -16.47 53.89 -3.39
N THR A 240 -16.13 55.14 -3.69
CA THR A 240 -15.15 55.46 -4.74
C THR A 240 -13.78 54.94 -4.34
N GLY A 241 -13.24 54.05 -5.14
CA GLY A 241 -11.89 53.50 -5.05
C GLY A 241 -10.91 54.19 -6.01
N PRO A 242 -9.69 53.66 -6.09
CA PRO A 242 -8.64 54.17 -6.98
C PRO A 242 -9.09 54.29 -8.44
N GLY A 243 -8.60 55.30 -9.16
CA GLY A 243 -8.94 55.51 -10.57
C GLY A 243 -10.41 55.90 -10.84
N GLY A 244 -11.18 56.23 -9.80
CA GLY A 244 -12.61 56.55 -9.91
C GLY A 244 -13.51 55.32 -10.08
N PHE A 245 -12.97 54.11 -9.92
CA PHE A 245 -13.75 52.88 -9.90
C PHE A 245 -14.49 52.73 -8.57
N VAL A 246 -15.42 51.78 -8.48
CA VAL A 246 -16.16 51.51 -7.25
C VAL A 246 -15.52 50.33 -6.51
N VAL A 247 -15.28 50.47 -5.21
CA VAL A 247 -14.77 49.37 -4.38
C VAL A 247 -15.73 48.18 -4.40
N GLY A 248 -15.22 46.99 -4.71
CA GLY A 248 -15.97 45.76 -4.96
C GLY A 248 -16.31 45.51 -6.44
N GLN A 249 -16.02 46.46 -7.33
CA GLN A 249 -16.20 46.26 -8.77
C GLN A 249 -15.16 45.28 -9.30
N VAL A 250 -15.63 44.30 -10.08
CA VAL A 250 -14.77 43.43 -10.86
C VAL A 250 -14.58 44.04 -12.26
N LEU A 251 -13.32 44.23 -12.64
CA LEU A 251 -12.89 44.76 -13.92
C LEU A 251 -12.30 43.63 -14.77
N ARG A 252 -12.58 43.65 -16.07
CA ARG A 252 -11.93 42.80 -17.07
C ARG A 252 -10.86 43.61 -17.79
N VAL A 253 -9.61 43.18 -17.70
CA VAL A 253 -8.48 43.84 -18.35
C VAL A 253 -8.10 43.03 -19.58
N SER A 254 -8.14 43.65 -20.75
CA SER A 254 -7.73 42.98 -21.99
C SER A 254 -6.21 42.93 -22.08
N ARG A 255 -5.58 41.75 -21.90
CA ARG A 255 -4.16 41.51 -22.20
C ARG A 255 -3.97 40.89 -23.58
N ALA A 256 -2.72 40.85 -24.04
CA ALA A 256 -2.36 40.33 -25.37
C ALA A 256 -2.63 38.82 -25.52
N ASP A 257 -2.59 38.08 -24.42
CA ASP A 257 -2.82 36.64 -24.33
C ASP A 257 -4.28 36.31 -23.96
N ALA A 258 -4.75 36.78 -22.81
CA ALA A 258 -6.07 36.48 -22.28
C ALA A 258 -6.61 37.63 -21.43
N PRO A 259 -7.94 37.80 -21.33
CA PRO A 259 -8.51 38.74 -20.39
C PRO A 259 -8.19 38.33 -18.94
N GLU A 260 -7.88 39.30 -18.09
CA GLU A 260 -7.68 39.08 -16.65
C GLU A 260 -8.72 39.80 -15.82
N HIS A 261 -9.11 39.19 -14.71
CA HIS A 261 -10.06 39.77 -13.77
C HIS A 261 -9.32 40.44 -12.60
N HIS A 262 -9.75 41.65 -12.26
CA HIS A 262 -9.25 42.40 -11.12
C HIS A 262 -10.42 42.90 -10.29
N VAL A 263 -10.33 42.81 -8.96
CA VAL A 263 -11.28 43.45 -8.05
C VAL A 263 -10.71 44.76 -7.53
N VAL A 264 -11.55 45.79 -7.49
CA VAL A 264 -11.20 47.10 -6.93
C VAL A 264 -11.34 47.07 -5.41
N LEU A 265 -10.27 47.37 -4.70
CA LEU A 265 -10.22 47.47 -3.25
C LEU A 265 -9.89 48.91 -2.84
N GLY A 266 -10.06 49.26 -1.56
CA GLY A 266 -9.79 50.61 -1.07
C GLY A 266 -8.34 51.06 -1.29
N GLY A 267 -7.38 50.13 -1.22
CA GLY A 267 -5.95 50.40 -1.38
C GLY A 267 -5.38 50.20 -2.79
N GLY A 268 -6.14 49.60 -3.72
CA GLY A 268 -5.61 49.22 -5.03
C GLY A 268 -6.48 48.21 -5.78
N LEU A 269 -5.87 47.50 -6.74
CA LEU A 269 -6.48 46.38 -7.45
C LEU A 269 -5.85 45.07 -7.01
N GLN A 270 -6.67 44.03 -6.88
CA GLN A 270 -6.19 42.66 -6.69
C GLN A 270 -6.58 41.80 -7.89
N ARG A 271 -5.63 41.07 -8.47
CA ARG A 271 -5.90 40.07 -9.51
C ARG A 271 -6.66 38.88 -8.90
N VAL A 272 -7.70 38.43 -9.57
CA VAL A 272 -8.56 37.32 -9.13
C VAL A 272 -8.82 36.34 -10.28
N GLY A 273 -9.05 35.06 -9.95
CA GLY A 273 -9.50 34.04 -10.91
C GLY A 273 -10.99 34.18 -11.26
N ASP A 274 -11.47 33.40 -12.22
CA ASP A 274 -12.85 33.51 -12.75
C ASP A 274 -13.89 33.16 -11.68
N VAL A 275 -13.64 32.12 -10.88
CA VAL A 275 -14.54 31.75 -9.77
C VAL A 275 -14.62 32.86 -8.74
N ALA A 276 -13.48 33.43 -8.33
CA ALA A 276 -13.47 34.51 -7.34
C ALA A 276 -14.17 35.77 -7.87
N ALA A 277 -13.96 36.11 -9.14
CA ALA A 277 -14.69 37.17 -9.82
C ALA A 277 -16.21 36.93 -9.80
N ASP A 278 -16.66 35.72 -10.14
CA ASP A 278 -18.08 35.39 -10.17
C ASP A 278 -18.70 35.34 -8.76
N VAL A 279 -18.01 34.80 -7.76
CA VAL A 279 -18.46 34.84 -6.35
C VAL A 279 -18.69 36.28 -5.92
N ILE A 280 -17.73 37.19 -6.17
CA ILE A 280 -17.84 38.61 -5.83
C ILE A 280 -19.02 39.24 -6.56
N ARG A 281 -19.20 38.95 -7.86
CA ARG A 281 -20.28 39.51 -8.68
C ARG A 281 -21.66 39.02 -8.23
N PHE A 282 -21.82 37.73 -7.95
CA PHE A 282 -23.09 37.17 -7.46
C PHE A 282 -23.41 37.65 -6.04
N THR A 283 -22.41 37.94 -5.21
CA THR A 283 -22.61 38.41 -3.83
C THR A 283 -22.99 39.89 -3.79
N HIS A 284 -22.24 40.74 -4.48
CA HIS A 284 -22.33 42.19 -4.29
C HIS A 284 -23.07 42.94 -5.39
N GLY A 285 -23.29 42.32 -6.56
CA GLY A 285 -24.10 42.85 -7.64
C GLY A 285 -23.89 44.35 -7.92
N VAL A 286 -22.88 44.71 -8.71
CA VAL A 286 -22.66 46.14 -9.03
C VAL A 286 -23.67 46.61 -10.08
N ALA A 287 -24.25 47.79 -9.84
CA ALA A 287 -25.51 48.31 -10.38
C ALA A 287 -25.70 48.37 -11.91
N ASP A 288 -24.69 48.08 -12.74
CA ASP A 288 -24.78 48.11 -14.20
C ASP A 288 -24.74 46.71 -14.87
N GLY A 289 -24.69 45.62 -14.09
CA GLY A 289 -24.84 44.24 -14.59
C GLY A 289 -23.68 43.68 -15.43
N ASP A 290 -23.01 44.51 -16.22
CA ASP A 290 -21.97 44.11 -17.15
C ASP A 290 -20.55 44.20 -16.55
N LEU A 291 -19.73 43.21 -16.90
CA LEU A 291 -18.32 43.16 -16.53
C LEU A 291 -17.55 44.26 -17.29
N ARG A 292 -17.27 45.37 -16.61
CA ARG A 292 -16.60 46.53 -17.22
C ARG A 292 -15.23 46.13 -17.75
N THR A 293 -15.06 46.22 -19.07
CA THR A 293 -13.78 45.99 -19.72
C THR A 293 -12.96 47.27 -19.75
N VAL A 294 -11.70 47.22 -19.31
CA VAL A 294 -10.79 48.35 -19.23
C VAL A 294 -9.48 48.04 -19.96
N ALA A 295 -8.90 49.07 -20.59
CA ALA A 295 -7.58 48.97 -21.21
C ALA A 295 -6.49 48.90 -20.12
N PRO A 296 -5.37 48.18 -20.35
CA PRO A 296 -4.27 48.11 -19.38
C PRO A 296 -3.77 49.48 -18.89
N ALA A 297 -3.73 50.47 -19.78
CA ALA A 297 -3.31 51.83 -19.44
C ALA A 297 -4.21 52.52 -18.39
N ALA A 298 -5.50 52.15 -18.31
CA ALA A 298 -6.46 52.74 -17.37
C ALA A 298 -6.21 52.32 -15.91
N ILE A 299 -5.52 51.20 -15.70
CA ILE A 299 -5.19 50.68 -14.37
C ILE A 299 -3.70 50.72 -14.04
N ALA A 300 -2.86 51.14 -14.99
CA ALA A 300 -1.40 51.08 -14.88
C ALA A 300 -0.83 51.88 -13.70
N ALA A 301 -1.51 52.96 -13.29
CA ALA A 301 -1.09 53.80 -12.15
C ALA A 301 -1.70 53.35 -10.80
N ILE A 302 -2.57 52.32 -10.79
CA ILE A 302 -3.23 51.86 -9.57
C ILE A 302 -2.38 50.77 -8.90
N PRO A 303 -2.11 50.84 -7.58
CA PRO A 303 -1.33 49.83 -6.87
C PRO A 303 -1.95 48.43 -6.93
N ALA A 304 -1.10 47.40 -7.00
CA ALA A 304 -1.51 46.00 -6.84
C ALA A 304 -1.51 45.61 -5.34
N VAL A 305 -2.61 45.05 -4.86
CA VAL A 305 -2.82 44.63 -3.46
C VAL A 305 -3.26 43.17 -3.38
N HIS A 306 -3.21 42.57 -2.18
CA HIS A 306 -3.51 41.16 -1.93
C HIS A 306 -4.32 40.98 -0.64
N ASP A 307 -5.32 41.84 -0.43
CA ASP A 307 -6.07 41.92 0.83
C ASP A 307 -7.18 40.85 0.93
N LEU A 308 -7.70 40.34 -0.20
CA LEU A 308 -8.71 39.29 -0.23
C LEU A 308 -8.09 37.89 -0.27
N ALA A 309 -8.57 37.01 0.62
CA ALA A 309 -8.14 35.61 0.71
C ALA A 309 -8.85 34.70 -0.34
N VAL A 310 -8.66 34.99 -1.62
CA VAL A 310 -9.31 34.27 -2.75
C VAL A 310 -8.32 33.52 -3.65
N SER A 311 -7.03 33.54 -3.34
CA SER A 311 -5.98 32.89 -4.14
C SER A 311 -6.06 31.36 -4.14
N THR A 312 -6.83 30.76 -3.23
CA THR A 312 -7.03 29.32 -3.14
C THR A 312 -8.25 28.84 -3.92
N PHE A 313 -9.08 29.73 -4.44
CA PHE A 313 -10.27 29.34 -5.21
C PHE A 313 -9.84 28.68 -6.53
N PRO A 314 -10.65 27.78 -7.10
CA PRO A 314 -10.38 27.27 -8.44
C PRO A 314 -10.31 28.42 -9.45
N ASP A 315 -9.39 28.38 -10.41
CA ASP A 315 -9.29 29.44 -11.42
C ASP A 315 -10.53 29.46 -12.32
N GLN A 316 -11.07 28.29 -12.68
CA GLN A 316 -12.24 28.14 -13.55
C GLN A 316 -13.31 27.25 -12.93
N ALA A 317 -14.58 27.64 -13.12
CA ALA A 317 -15.72 26.84 -12.73
C ALA A 317 -15.97 25.73 -13.76
N SER A 318 -15.92 24.48 -13.31
CA SER A 318 -16.30 23.31 -14.10
C SER A 318 -17.41 22.54 -13.39
N PRO A 319 -18.45 22.06 -14.10
CA PRO A 319 -19.46 21.21 -13.48
C PRO A 319 -18.83 19.99 -12.80
N PRO A 320 -19.21 19.67 -11.55
CA PRO A 320 -18.67 18.51 -10.86
C PRO A 320 -18.95 17.18 -11.56
N LEU A 321 -18.14 16.17 -11.23
CA LEU A 321 -18.39 14.80 -11.65
C LEU A 321 -19.75 14.29 -11.13
N PRO A 322 -20.49 13.50 -11.94
CA PRO A 322 -21.66 12.77 -11.46
C PRO A 322 -21.32 11.83 -10.29
N SER A 323 -22.25 11.65 -9.36
CA SER A 323 -22.03 10.96 -8.08
C SER A 323 -21.76 9.45 -8.18
N GLU A 324 -22.09 8.80 -9.29
CA GLU A 324 -22.02 7.33 -9.42
C GLU A 324 -20.61 6.80 -9.77
N ALA A 325 -19.72 7.66 -10.25
CA ALA A 325 -18.42 7.22 -10.75
C ALA A 325 -17.42 6.99 -9.61
N PRO A 326 -16.82 5.79 -9.44
CA PRO A 326 -15.84 5.50 -8.39
C PRO A 326 -14.62 6.44 -8.46
N VAL A 327 -14.10 6.85 -7.31
CA VAL A 327 -13.00 7.82 -7.20
C VAL A 327 -11.87 7.26 -6.36
N CYS A 328 -10.64 7.67 -6.67
CA CYS A 328 -9.50 7.38 -5.83
C CYS A 328 -8.65 8.63 -5.61
N ALA A 329 -8.12 8.78 -4.41
CA ALA A 329 -7.12 9.78 -4.07
C ALA A 329 -5.76 9.07 -4.00
N ARG A 330 -4.82 9.52 -4.81
CA ARG A 330 -3.45 9.00 -4.88
C ARG A 330 -2.51 10.02 -4.28
N TRP A 331 -1.82 9.64 -3.23
CA TRP A 331 -0.85 10.44 -2.52
C TRP A 331 0.57 9.95 -2.83
N ARG A 332 1.46 10.89 -3.12
CA ARG A 332 2.88 10.64 -3.34
C ARG A 332 3.71 11.72 -2.67
N ALA A 333 4.77 11.31 -2.01
CA ALA A 333 5.79 12.22 -1.53
C ALA A 333 6.90 12.40 -2.56
N ASP A 334 7.45 13.62 -2.60
CA ASP A 334 8.67 14.00 -3.31
C ASP A 334 9.53 14.85 -2.35
N GLY A 335 10.55 14.22 -1.77
CA GLY A 335 11.32 14.80 -0.66
C GLY A 335 10.41 15.14 0.53
N ASP A 336 10.49 16.39 0.99
CA ASP A 336 9.69 16.90 2.12
C ASP A 336 8.29 17.38 1.72
N ARG A 337 7.94 17.33 0.43
CA ARG A 337 6.61 17.70 -0.08
C ARG A 337 5.83 16.47 -0.44
N ALA A 338 4.52 16.59 -0.42
CA ALA A 338 3.65 15.56 -0.97
C ALA A 338 2.48 16.17 -1.72
N ASP A 339 2.08 15.47 -2.78
CA ASP A 339 0.97 15.83 -3.63
C ASP A 339 -0.08 14.72 -3.63
N THR A 340 -1.33 15.14 -3.60
CA THR A 340 -2.49 14.28 -3.78
C THR A 340 -3.08 14.54 -5.15
N VAL A 341 -3.45 13.49 -5.89
CA VAL A 341 -4.20 13.58 -7.14
C VAL A 341 -5.46 12.76 -7.00
N VAL A 342 -6.61 13.33 -7.37
CA VAL A 342 -7.87 12.60 -7.44
C VAL A 342 -8.07 12.09 -8.85
N VAL A 343 -8.33 10.79 -8.97
CA VAL A 343 -8.57 10.08 -10.23
C VAL A 343 -9.94 9.41 -10.19
N GLN A 344 -10.58 9.31 -11.36
CA GLN A 344 -11.81 8.55 -11.52
C GLN A 344 -11.45 7.11 -11.90
N GLY A 345 -11.90 6.13 -11.14
CA GLY A 345 -11.56 4.72 -11.35
C GLY A 345 -11.89 3.85 -10.14
N LYS A 346 -11.87 2.52 -10.34
CA LYS A 346 -12.01 1.53 -9.26
C LYS A 346 -10.64 0.99 -8.89
N ALA A 347 -10.49 0.53 -7.65
CA ALA A 347 -9.40 -0.33 -7.27
C ALA A 347 -9.41 -1.60 -8.15
N ASP A 348 -8.31 -1.86 -8.86
CA ASP A 348 -8.08 -3.11 -9.61
C ASP A 348 -6.88 -3.83 -8.99
N ALA A 349 -7.07 -4.27 -7.75
CA ALA A 349 -6.04 -4.96 -6.98
C ALA A 349 -6.67 -6.03 -6.09
N ALA A 350 -6.00 -7.17 -5.96
CA ALA A 350 -6.38 -8.20 -5.01
C ALA A 350 -6.21 -7.65 -3.58
N ALA A 351 -7.32 -7.45 -2.89
CA ALA A 351 -7.36 -6.84 -1.56
C ALA A 351 -7.77 -7.86 -0.50
N VAL A 352 -7.21 -7.71 0.69
CA VAL A 352 -7.62 -8.43 1.90
C VAL A 352 -8.71 -7.62 2.58
N THR A 353 -9.88 -8.22 2.78
CA THR A 353 -10.96 -7.64 3.60
C THR A 353 -10.50 -7.57 5.06
N LEU A 354 -10.62 -6.40 5.67
CA LEU A 354 -10.28 -6.17 7.06
C LEU A 354 -11.46 -6.54 7.98
N ALA A 355 -11.15 -6.91 9.22
CA ALA A 355 -12.18 -7.21 10.22
C ALA A 355 -13.01 -5.98 10.63
N GLN A 356 -12.51 -4.77 10.35
CA GLN A 356 -13.18 -3.50 10.62
C GLN A 356 -14.06 -3.01 9.45
N ASP A 357 -14.26 -3.84 8.42
CA ASP A 357 -15.11 -3.53 7.26
C ASP A 357 -16.51 -3.12 7.73
N ASP A 358 -16.90 -1.88 7.39
CA ASP A 358 -18.18 -1.27 7.72
C ASP A 358 -18.94 -0.79 6.47
N GLY A 359 -18.47 -1.16 5.28
CA GLY A 359 -19.09 -0.86 3.99
C GLY A 359 -19.03 0.62 3.64
N ASP A 360 -20.17 1.32 3.76
CA ASP A 360 -20.26 2.76 3.49
C ASP A 360 -19.79 3.61 4.69
N GLY A 361 -19.22 2.99 5.72
CA GLY A 361 -18.76 3.66 6.92
C GLY A 361 -17.40 4.35 6.78
N PRO A 362 -16.88 4.92 7.87
CA PRO A 362 -15.64 5.69 7.85
C PRO A 362 -14.36 4.82 7.82
N ASN A 363 -14.45 3.51 8.04
CA ASN A 363 -13.27 2.67 8.16
C ASN A 363 -12.65 2.35 6.79
N ILE A 364 -11.44 1.81 6.83
CA ILE A 364 -10.85 1.15 5.67
C ILE A 364 -11.34 -0.30 5.70
N ASP A 365 -12.03 -0.71 4.64
CA ASP A 365 -12.66 -2.02 4.54
C ASP A 365 -11.74 -3.09 3.99
N ALA A 366 -10.81 -2.69 3.12
CA ALA A 366 -9.86 -3.62 2.53
C ALA A 366 -8.51 -2.97 2.25
N VAL A 367 -7.45 -3.79 2.29
CA VAL A 367 -6.08 -3.37 1.96
C VAL A 367 -5.55 -4.22 0.82
N ALA A 368 -5.05 -3.56 -0.22
CA ALA A 368 -4.31 -4.16 -1.31
C ALA A 368 -2.83 -3.80 -1.16
N LEU A 369 -2.07 -4.73 -0.60
CA LEU A 369 -0.61 -4.70 -0.55
C LEU A 369 -0.13 -6.07 -1.07
N PRO A 370 0.89 -6.13 -1.94
CA PRO A 370 1.29 -7.40 -2.56
C PRO A 370 1.59 -8.49 -1.53
N PRO A 371 1.07 -9.73 -1.69
CA PRO A 371 1.27 -10.80 -0.71
C PRO A 371 2.75 -11.06 -0.40
N GLY A 372 3.06 -11.29 0.87
CA GLY A 372 4.41 -11.49 1.37
C GLY A 372 5.29 -10.23 1.31
N ARG A 373 4.69 -9.05 1.17
CA ARG A 373 5.39 -7.76 1.29
C ARG A 373 5.00 -7.02 2.56
N TYR A 374 5.84 -6.09 2.98
CA TYR A 374 5.53 -5.10 4.00
C TYR A 374 5.95 -3.70 3.53
N ALA A 375 5.30 -2.68 4.06
CA ALA A 375 5.76 -1.30 3.92
C ALA A 375 6.43 -0.85 5.23
N TYR A 376 7.71 -0.49 5.16
CA TYR A 376 8.42 0.18 6.25
C TYR A 376 8.33 1.68 6.03
N VAL A 377 7.66 2.39 6.94
CA VAL A 377 7.31 3.79 6.74
C VAL A 377 7.55 4.67 7.95
N HIS A 378 7.68 5.97 7.71
CA HIS A 378 7.54 7.00 8.74
C HIS A 378 6.27 7.81 8.48
N ALA A 379 5.57 8.18 9.54
CA ALA A 379 4.38 9.00 9.40
C ALA A 379 4.74 10.46 9.04
N THR A 380 3.95 11.05 8.14
CA THR A 380 4.06 12.44 7.70
C THR A 380 2.68 13.09 7.60
N GLY A 381 2.64 14.41 7.46
CA GLY A 381 1.40 15.11 7.10
C GLY A 381 1.00 14.84 5.64
N VAL A 382 -0.26 15.13 5.29
CA VAL A 382 -0.75 14.97 3.90
C VAL A 382 -0.08 15.89 2.90
N THR A 383 0.50 17.00 3.35
CA THR A 383 1.31 17.92 2.54
C THR A 383 2.80 17.57 2.54
N GLY A 384 3.17 16.44 3.16
CA GLY A 384 4.56 16.07 3.43
C GLY A 384 5.03 16.57 4.80
N GLY A 385 6.34 16.68 4.97
CA GLY A 385 7.01 17.08 6.20
C GLY A 385 8.27 16.27 6.47
N SER A 386 9.01 16.69 7.50
CA SER A 386 10.27 16.10 7.92
C SER A 386 10.19 14.58 8.13
N VAL A 387 11.26 13.88 7.74
CA VAL A 387 11.47 12.43 7.84
C VAL A 387 11.57 11.93 9.31
N THR A 388 11.45 12.82 10.29
CA THR A 388 11.57 12.52 11.74
C THR A 388 10.29 11.98 12.39
N GLY A 389 9.30 11.55 11.59
CA GLY A 389 8.05 10.98 12.12
C GLY A 389 8.22 9.60 12.77
N PRO A 390 7.24 9.15 13.57
CA PRO A 390 7.26 7.81 14.15
C PRO A 390 7.28 6.72 13.06
N LEU A 391 7.98 5.62 13.36
CA LEU A 391 8.21 4.51 12.44
C LEU A 391 7.09 3.47 12.56
N TYR A 392 6.70 2.92 11.41
CA TYR A 392 5.68 1.88 11.32
C TYR A 392 6.06 0.80 10.33
N LEU A 393 5.60 -0.40 10.63
CA LEU A 393 5.52 -1.52 9.70
C LEU A 393 4.05 -1.73 9.32
N VAL A 394 3.72 -1.77 8.04
CA VAL A 394 2.40 -2.18 7.55
C VAL A 394 2.53 -3.51 6.80
N THR A 395 1.79 -4.52 7.24
CA THR A 395 1.82 -5.86 6.61
C THR A 395 0.84 -5.97 5.45
N ASP A 396 0.99 -7.03 4.65
CA ASP A 396 0.06 -7.39 3.57
C ASP A 396 -1.37 -7.73 4.04
N SER A 397 -1.53 -8.03 5.33
CA SER A 397 -2.84 -8.13 6.01
C SER A 397 -3.45 -6.78 6.41
N GLY A 398 -2.76 -5.66 6.15
CA GLY A 398 -3.26 -4.32 6.45
C GLY A 398 -3.13 -3.86 7.89
N VAL A 399 -2.38 -4.58 8.74
CA VAL A 399 -2.15 -4.19 10.14
C VAL A 399 -0.93 -3.27 10.24
N ARG A 400 -1.07 -2.17 10.99
CA ARG A 400 0.01 -1.24 11.32
C ARG A 400 0.62 -1.58 12.68
N TYR A 401 1.93 -1.74 12.72
CA TYR A 401 2.71 -1.93 13.95
C TYR A 401 3.66 -0.76 14.15
N GLY A 402 3.65 -0.14 15.33
CA GLY A 402 4.67 0.85 15.70
C GLY A 402 6.03 0.19 15.83
N ILE A 403 7.09 0.83 15.34
CA ILE A 403 8.47 0.43 15.61
C ILE A 403 9.07 1.47 16.54
N HIS A 404 9.60 1.04 17.69
CA HIS A 404 10.11 1.94 18.73
C HIS A 404 11.15 2.95 18.20
N ASP A 405 12.14 2.45 17.45
CA ASP A 405 13.22 3.25 16.88
C ASP A 405 13.90 2.55 15.68
N ALA A 406 14.85 3.23 15.05
CA ALA A 406 15.60 2.70 13.93
C ALA A 406 16.51 1.51 14.30
N GLU A 407 16.90 1.38 15.57
CA GLU A 407 17.70 0.25 16.04
C GLU A 407 16.85 -1.03 16.12
N THR A 408 15.64 -0.90 16.64
CA THR A 408 14.60 -1.92 16.67
C THR A 408 14.25 -2.41 15.26
N ALA A 409 14.16 -1.51 14.28
CA ALA A 409 13.98 -1.87 12.86
C ALA A 409 15.11 -2.77 12.34
N LYS A 410 16.38 -2.50 12.72
CA LYS A 410 17.53 -3.33 12.35
C LYS A 410 17.43 -4.72 12.97
N TYR A 411 17.07 -4.81 14.25
CA TYR A 411 16.90 -6.11 14.91
C TYR A 411 15.81 -6.95 14.26
N LEU A 412 14.68 -6.33 13.90
CA LEU A 412 13.61 -7.00 13.16
C LEU A 412 14.07 -7.54 11.80
N GLY A 413 15.13 -6.99 11.21
CA GLY A 413 15.54 -7.30 9.84
C GLY A 413 14.67 -6.60 8.81
N VAL A 414 14.17 -5.41 9.16
CA VAL A 414 13.50 -4.53 8.20
C VAL A 414 14.57 -3.90 7.31
N GLU A 415 14.38 -3.98 6.01
CA GLU A 415 15.34 -3.55 5.00
C GLU A 415 14.96 -2.19 4.40
N GLY A 416 15.97 -1.44 3.96
CA GLY A 416 15.79 -0.14 3.32
C GLY A 416 15.56 1.01 4.29
N ALA A 417 15.35 2.20 3.73
CA ALA A 417 14.97 3.39 4.48
C ALA A 417 13.44 3.44 4.64
N PRO A 418 12.92 3.97 5.77
CA PRO A 418 11.49 4.15 5.91
C PRO A 418 10.97 5.10 4.84
N MET A 419 9.91 4.71 4.15
CA MET A 419 9.23 5.55 3.16
C MET A 419 8.22 6.47 3.83
N PRO A 420 7.92 7.65 3.27
CA PRO A 420 6.90 8.52 3.82
C PRO A 420 5.49 7.91 3.62
N ALA A 421 4.64 8.08 4.63
CA ALA A 421 3.24 7.70 4.58
C ALA A 421 2.36 8.74 5.28
N PRO A 422 1.17 9.05 4.75
CA PRO A 422 0.31 10.07 5.33
C PRO A 422 -0.35 9.53 6.61
N TRP A 423 -0.18 10.25 7.72
CA TRP A 423 -0.71 9.86 9.03
C TRP A 423 -2.23 9.59 9.04
N PRO A 424 -3.10 10.39 8.39
CA PRO A 424 -4.54 10.13 8.43
C PRO A 424 -4.93 8.76 7.88
N LEU A 425 -4.17 8.22 6.93
CA LEU A 425 -4.34 6.88 6.39
C LEU A 425 -3.83 5.82 7.37
N LEU A 426 -2.61 6.00 7.89
CA LEU A 426 -2.02 5.08 8.87
C LEU A 426 -2.89 4.96 10.13
N ALA A 427 -3.47 6.06 10.59
CA ALA A 427 -4.34 6.11 11.77
C ALA A 427 -5.63 5.30 11.61
N ARG A 428 -6.07 5.03 10.38
CA ARG A 428 -7.30 4.28 10.05
C ARG A 428 -7.06 2.78 9.81
N LEU A 429 -5.80 2.35 9.76
CA LEU A 429 -5.47 0.94 9.69
C LEU A 429 -5.63 0.27 11.07
N PRO A 430 -6.00 -1.03 11.12
CA PRO A 430 -5.95 -1.81 12.34
C PRO A 430 -4.58 -1.69 13.02
N ALA A 431 -4.58 -1.37 14.30
CA ALA A 431 -3.36 -1.20 15.09
C ALA A 431 -2.96 -2.51 15.76
N GLY A 432 -1.74 -2.97 15.46
CA GLY A 432 -1.05 -4.02 16.19
C GLY A 432 -0.26 -3.46 17.39
N PRO A 433 0.36 -4.33 18.20
CA PRO A 433 1.24 -3.91 19.28
C PRO A 433 2.46 -3.14 18.75
N GLU A 434 3.03 -2.28 19.60
CA GLU A 434 4.33 -1.69 19.35
C GLU A 434 5.41 -2.79 19.37
N LEU A 435 6.30 -2.77 18.40
CA LEU A 435 7.48 -3.62 18.31
C LEU A 435 8.61 -2.91 19.02
N SER A 436 9.04 -3.49 20.14
CA SER A 436 10.17 -3.01 20.93
C SER A 436 10.86 -4.18 21.64
N VAL A 437 12.16 -4.03 21.93
CA VAL A 437 12.91 -5.03 22.70
C VAL A 437 12.27 -5.23 24.08
N ALA A 438 11.91 -4.15 24.76
CA ALA A 438 11.30 -4.21 26.09
C ALA A 438 9.99 -5.00 26.10
N ALA A 439 9.13 -4.84 25.08
CA ALA A 439 7.89 -5.60 24.97
C ALA A 439 8.14 -7.09 24.64
N ALA A 440 9.20 -7.39 23.90
CA ALA A 440 9.56 -8.76 23.52
C ALA A 440 10.20 -9.56 24.66
N GLU A 441 10.93 -8.91 25.57
CA GLU A 441 11.59 -9.54 26.72
C GLU A 441 10.65 -9.83 27.90
N VAL A 442 9.37 -9.44 27.81
CA VAL A 442 8.38 -9.73 28.85
C VAL A 442 8.20 -11.25 29.01
N LEU A 443 8.53 -11.76 30.20
CA LEU A 443 8.27 -13.14 30.59
C LEU A 443 6.78 -13.37 30.81
N ARG A 444 6.27 -14.51 30.35
CA ARG A 444 4.86 -14.89 30.41
C ARG A 444 4.72 -16.35 30.83
N ASP A 445 3.74 -16.59 31.70
CA ASP A 445 3.30 -17.96 32.02
C ASP A 445 2.18 -18.42 31.07
N GLY A 446 1.51 -17.48 30.38
CA GLY A 446 0.44 -17.74 29.41
C GLY A 446 -0.04 -16.46 28.72
N LEU A 447 -0.98 -16.60 27.79
CA LEU A 447 -1.67 -15.47 27.15
C LEU A 447 -3.02 -15.28 27.84
N SER A 448 -3.34 -14.02 28.17
CA SER A 448 -4.69 -13.68 28.62
C SER A 448 -5.68 -13.94 27.47
N PRO A 449 -6.86 -14.54 27.75
CA PRO A 449 -7.91 -14.79 26.76
C PRO A 449 -8.44 -13.54 26.07
#